data_AF-A0A522C950-F1
#
_entry.id   AF-A0A522C950-F1
#
_cell.length_a   1.000
_cell.length_b   1.000
_cell.length_c   1.000
_cell.angle_alpha   90.00
_cell.angle_beta   90.00
_cell.angle_gamma   90.00
#
_symmetry.space_group_name_H-M   'P 1'
#
loop_
_entity.id
_entity.type
_entity.pdbx_description
1 polymer ?
#
loop_
_entity_poly.entity_id
_entity_poly.type
_entity_poly.pdbx_seq_one_letter_code
_entity_poly.pdbx_strand_id
1 'polypeptide(L)'
;MYWVTKVVLTLPLLLSLRPRVEGLQHVPDSGPVILASNHTSFYDWLVLPLVVRRRRIIFLAKSSYFTGGGLKGRLRRYFFTACGQVPVDRSGGG
;
A
#
# COMPACT_ATOMS: atom_id res chain seq x y z
N MET A 1 1.51 -13.69 -1.00
CA MET A 1 2.38 -12.68 -1.64
C MET A 1 2.69 -11.47 -0.77
N TYR A 2 1.67 -10.80 -0.18
CA TYR A 2 1.85 -9.51 0.51
C TYR A 2 3.07 -9.41 1.43
N TRP A 3 3.28 -10.35 2.35
CA TRP A 3 4.41 -10.30 3.28
C TRP A 3 5.78 -10.43 2.59
N VAL A 4 5.88 -11.25 1.54
CA VAL A 4 7.10 -11.37 0.74
C VAL A 4 7.37 -10.07 -0.02
N THR A 5 6.37 -9.55 -0.72
CA THR A 5 6.46 -8.26 -1.43
C THR A 5 6.79 -7.13 -0.47
N LYS A 6 6.18 -7.13 0.72
CA LYS A 6 6.45 -6.17 1.79
C LYS A 6 7.92 -6.23 2.17
N VAL A 7 8.46 -7.40 2.55
CA VAL A 7 9.87 -7.51 2.97
C VAL A 7 10.84 -7.10 1.86
N VAL A 8 10.63 -7.62 0.65
CA VAL A 8 11.50 -7.35 -0.52
C VAL A 8 11.54 -5.87 -0.88
N LEU A 9 10.39 -5.17 -0.85
CA LEU A 9 10.35 -3.73 -1.13
C LEU A 9 10.79 -2.90 0.09
N THR A 10 10.45 -3.35 1.30
CA THR A 10 10.66 -2.60 2.54
C THR A 10 12.13 -2.37 2.83
N LEU A 11 12.97 -3.41 2.70
CA LEU A 11 14.39 -3.32 3.02
C LEU A 11 15.14 -2.27 2.18
N PRO A 12 15.11 -2.29 0.83
CA PRO A 12 15.82 -1.29 0.03
C PRO A 12 15.22 0.11 0.22
N LEU A 13 13.90 0.24 0.35
CA LEU A 13 13.25 1.54 0.51
C LEU A 13 13.57 2.20 1.85
N LEU A 14 13.72 1.43 2.93
CA LEU A 14 14.14 1.98 4.22
C LEU A 14 15.56 2.53 4.18
N LEU A 15 16.46 1.83 3.51
CA LEU A 15 17.86 2.22 3.39
C LEU A 15 18.00 3.49 2.55
N SER A 16 17.19 3.63 1.49
CA SER A 16 17.19 4.77 0.58
C SER A 16 16.43 5.99 1.13
N LEU A 17 15.23 5.80 1.69
CA LEU A 17 14.34 6.89 2.09
C LEU A 17 14.61 7.41 3.51
N ARG A 18 15.17 6.57 4.40
CA ARG A 18 15.47 6.89 5.81
C ARG A 18 14.35 7.70 6.50
N PRO A 19 13.10 7.22 6.51
CA PRO A 19 11.97 8.00 7.00
C PRO A 19 12.14 8.30 8.49
N ARG A 20 11.93 9.56 8.87
CA ARG A 20 11.72 9.94 10.28
C ARG A 20 10.24 9.72 10.62
N VAL A 21 9.99 8.98 11.70
CA VAL A 21 8.64 8.59 12.12
C VAL A 21 8.49 8.89 13.60
N GLU A 22 7.44 9.61 13.94
CA GLU A 22 7.08 9.94 15.32
C GLU A 22 5.67 9.43 15.62
N GLY A 23 5.40 9.09 16.88
CA GLY A 23 4.07 8.67 17.30
C GLY A 23 3.61 7.29 16.82
N LEU A 24 4.53 6.43 16.34
CA LEU A 24 4.18 5.08 15.86
C LEU A 24 3.54 4.21 16.96
N GLN A 25 3.83 4.50 18.23
CA GLN A 25 3.22 3.87 19.40
C GLN A 25 1.71 4.14 19.55
N HIS A 26 1.17 5.18 18.91
CA HIS A 26 -0.26 5.47 18.92
C HIS A 26 -1.05 4.56 17.97
N VAL A 27 -0.34 3.80 17.11
CA VAL A 27 -0.97 2.85 16.21
C VAL A 27 -1.34 1.61 17.00
N PRO A 28 -2.64 1.26 17.15
CA PRO A 28 -3.04 0.10 17.93
C PRO A 28 -2.45 -1.20 17.36
N ASP A 29 -1.96 -2.07 18.23
CA ASP A 29 -1.38 -3.36 17.84
C ASP A 29 -2.46 -4.38 17.44
N SER A 30 -3.69 -4.22 17.94
CA SER A 30 -4.85 -5.07 17.64
C SER A 30 -6.13 -4.26 17.43
N GLY A 31 -7.11 -4.88 16.75
CA GLY A 31 -8.41 -4.27 16.47
C GLY A 31 -8.46 -3.50 15.14
N PRO A 32 -9.67 -3.14 14.68
CA PRO A 32 -9.85 -2.36 13.46
C PRO A 32 -9.41 -0.91 13.67
N VAL A 33 -8.74 -0.33 12.68
CA VAL A 33 -8.38 1.09 12.69
C VAL A 33 -8.29 1.62 11.27
N ILE A 34 -8.64 2.89 11.11
CA ILE A 34 -8.49 3.64 9.87
C ILE A 34 -7.26 4.53 10.03
N LEU A 35 -6.29 4.38 9.14
CA LEU A 35 -5.15 5.29 9.03
C LEU A 35 -5.48 6.33 7.96
N ALA A 36 -5.68 7.57 8.38
CA ALA A 36 -5.88 8.70 7.49
C ALA A 36 -4.53 9.41 7.28
N SER A 37 -4.04 9.39 6.04
CA SER A 37 -2.83 10.10 5.64
C SER A 37 -3.18 11.22 4.69
N ASN A 38 -2.50 12.35 4.82
CA ASN A 38 -2.55 13.41 3.83
C ASN A 38 -1.99 12.85 2.50
N HIS A 39 -2.75 12.92 1.41
CA HIS A 39 -2.33 12.35 0.13
C HIS A 39 -1.45 13.31 -0.66
N THR A 40 -0.22 13.48 -0.18
CA THR A 40 0.75 14.44 -0.77
C THR A 40 1.69 13.78 -1.76
N SER A 41 1.77 12.43 -1.76
CA SER A 41 2.67 11.69 -2.64
C SER A 41 2.01 10.47 -3.24
N PHE A 42 2.38 10.17 -4.49
CA PHE A 42 2.10 8.87 -5.08
C PHE A 42 2.68 7.71 -4.26
N TYR A 43 3.74 7.94 -3.48
CA TYR A 43 4.43 6.90 -2.72
C TYR A 43 3.80 6.60 -1.35
N ASP A 44 2.69 7.24 -0.97
CA ASP A 44 2.04 7.03 0.34
C ASP A 44 1.66 5.55 0.56
N TRP A 45 1.18 4.88 -0.49
CA TRP A 45 0.81 3.47 -0.46
C TRP A 45 2.01 2.53 -0.26
N LEU A 46 3.23 3.03 -0.45
CA LEU A 46 4.48 2.29 -0.33
C LEU A 46 5.16 2.58 1.01
N VAL A 47 5.19 3.83 1.45
CA VAL A 47 5.87 4.26 2.68
C VAL A 47 5.10 3.85 3.93
N LEU A 48 3.78 3.99 3.94
CA LEU A 48 2.99 3.68 5.15
C LEU A 48 3.07 2.21 5.57
N PRO A 49 2.89 1.21 4.68
CA PRO A 49 3.07 -0.19 5.04
C PRO A 49 4.50 -0.50 5.51
N LEU A 50 5.49 0.25 5.02
CA LEU A 50 6.90 0.10 5.34
C LEU A 50 7.25 0.61 6.74
N VAL A 51 6.67 1.75 7.18
CA VAL A 51 6.88 2.28 8.53
C VAL A 51 6.00 1.57 9.57
N VAL A 52 4.75 1.26 9.22
CA VAL A 52 3.83 0.50 10.09
C VAL A 52 4.03 -1.00 9.89
N ARG A 53 5.12 -1.51 10.47
CA ARG A 53 5.52 -2.91 10.27
C ARG A 53 4.59 -3.92 10.93
N ARG A 54 4.05 -3.57 12.10
CA ARG A 54 3.27 -4.47 12.97
C ARG A 54 1.93 -4.90 12.38
N ARG A 55 1.42 -4.19 11.37
CA ARG A 55 0.14 -4.54 10.74
C ARG A 55 0.21 -4.53 9.22
N ARG A 56 -0.79 -5.15 8.62
CA ARG A 56 -1.09 -5.00 7.20
C ARG A 56 -1.90 -3.72 7.00
N ILE A 57 -1.44 -2.86 6.11
CA ILE A 57 -2.19 -1.70 5.63
C ILE A 57 -2.77 -2.05 4.26
N ILE A 58 -4.03 -1.70 4.06
CA ILE A 58 -4.75 -1.90 2.81
C ILE A 58 -5.01 -0.53 2.20
N PHE A 59 -4.52 -0.31 0.98
CA PHE A 59 -4.84 0.87 0.18
C PHE A 59 -5.87 0.51 -0.88
N LEU A 60 -6.75 1.46 -1.16
CA LEU A 60 -7.72 1.35 -2.25
C LEU A 60 -7.10 1.85 -3.55
N ALA A 61 -7.09 1.02 -4.59
CA ALA A 61 -6.64 1.38 -5.93
C ALA A 61 -7.77 1.37 -6.95
N LYS A 62 -7.61 2.16 -8.01
CA LYS A 62 -8.60 2.24 -9.10
C LYS A 62 -8.85 0.85 -9.68
N SER A 63 -10.13 0.48 -9.84
CA SER A 63 -10.57 -0.81 -10.41
C SER A 63 -9.91 -1.12 -11.76
N SER A 64 -9.67 -0.10 -12.59
CA SER A 64 -8.97 -0.23 -13.88
C SER A 64 -7.54 -0.77 -13.78
N TYR A 65 -6.95 -0.78 -12.58
CA TYR A 65 -5.63 -1.37 -12.35
C TYR A 65 -5.67 -2.90 -12.38
N PHE A 66 -6.84 -3.45 -12.11
CA PHE A 66 -7.08 -4.88 -12.03
C PHE A 66 -7.80 -5.41 -13.27
N THR A 67 -8.61 -4.61 -13.97
CA THR A 67 -9.45 -5.09 -15.09
C THR A 67 -8.81 -4.98 -16.48
N GLY A 68 -7.58 -4.46 -16.59
CA GLY A 68 -6.89 -4.35 -17.87
C GLY A 68 -6.67 -5.71 -18.55
N GLY A 69 -6.86 -5.77 -19.88
CA GLY A 69 -6.63 -6.97 -20.69
C GLY A 69 -5.16 -7.20 -21.06
N GLY A 70 -4.90 -8.38 -21.64
CA GLY A 70 -3.57 -8.77 -22.14
C GLY A 70 -2.52 -9.05 -21.05
N LEU A 71 -1.29 -9.33 -21.48
CA LEU A 71 -0.17 -9.65 -20.57
C LEU A 71 0.15 -8.49 -19.62
N LYS A 72 0.16 -7.25 -20.15
CA LYS A 72 0.39 -6.02 -19.36
C LYS A 72 -0.66 -5.84 -18.26
N GLY A 73 -1.93 -6.10 -18.56
CA GLY A 73 -3.01 -6.04 -17.59
C GLY A 73 -2.88 -7.11 -16.48
N ARG A 74 -2.52 -8.34 -16.87
CA ARG A 74 -2.26 -9.44 -15.91
C ARG A 74 -1.09 -9.13 -14.98
N LEU A 75 0.03 -8.62 -15.51
CA LEU A 75 1.18 -8.19 -14.70
C LEU A 75 0.82 -7.05 -13.75
N ARG A 76 0.06 -6.06 -14.23
CA ARG A 76 -0.39 -4.93 -13.40
C ARG A 76 -1.31 -5.38 -12.28
N ARG A 77 -2.30 -6.24 -12.59
CA ARG A 77 -3.18 -6.88 -11.59
C ARG A 77 -2.34 -7.61 -10.54
N TYR A 78 -1.43 -8.47 -10.99
CA TYR A 78 -0.57 -9.25 -10.11
C TYR A 78 0.23 -8.34 -9.17
N PHE A 79 0.87 -7.29 -9.70
CA PHE A 79 1.65 -6.34 -8.91
C PHE A 79 0.82 -5.67 -7.81
N PHE A 80 -0.33 -5.08 -8.16
CA PHE A 80 -1.16 -4.37 -7.18
C PHE A 80 -1.78 -5.31 -6.13
N THR A 81 -2.20 -6.51 -6.54
CA THR A 81 -2.64 -7.56 -5.61
C THR A 81 -1.50 -8.02 -4.71
N ALA A 82 -0.28 -8.16 -5.23
CA ALA A 82 0.90 -8.55 -4.46
C ALA A 82 1.29 -7.46 -3.45
N CYS A 83 1.11 -6.18 -3.77
CA CYS A 83 1.26 -5.06 -2.84
C CYS A 83 0.12 -4.94 -1.81
N GLY A 84 -0.91 -5.80 -1.90
CA GLY A 84 -2.02 -5.85 -0.95
C GLY A 84 -3.10 -4.79 -1.15
N GLN A 85 -3.14 -4.14 -2.31
CA GLN A 85 -4.15 -3.14 -2.64
C GLN A 85 -5.48 -3.80 -3.01
N VAL A 86 -6.58 -3.11 -2.68
CA VAL A 86 -7.96 -3.56 -2.95
C VAL A 86 -8.57 -2.67 -4.04
N PRO A 87 -9.19 -3.25 -5.08
CA PRO A 87 -9.85 -2.46 -6.12
C PRO A 87 -11.03 -1.70 -5.54
N VAL A 88 -11.16 -0.44 -5.92
CA VAL A 88 -12.34 0.39 -5.68
C VAL A 88 -12.80 1.01 -6.99
N ASP A 89 -14.10 1.02 -7.21
CA ASP A 89 -14.69 1.79 -8.30
C ASP A 89 -14.81 3.26 -7.87
N ARG A 90 -14.24 4.16 -8.67
CA ARG A 90 -14.28 5.61 -8.45
C ARG A 90 -15.09 6.34 -9.52
N SER A 91 -15.90 5.61 -10.29
CA SER A 91 -16.79 6.14 -11.33
C SER A 91 -17.80 7.17 -10.83
N GLY A 92 -18.08 7.20 -9.51
CA GLY A 92 -19.06 8.11 -8.90
C GLY A 92 -18.52 9.33 -8.16
N GLY A 93 -17.25 9.74 -8.32
CA GLY A 93 -16.70 10.87 -7.56
C GLY A 93 -15.67 11.71 -8.30
N GLY A 94 -16.11 12.86 -8.83
CA GLY A 94 -15.29 13.97 -9.33
C GLY A 94 -14.91 13.88 -10.81
#